data_AF-A0A651GUV7-F1
#
_entry.id   AF-A0A651GUV7-F1
#
_cell.length_a   1.000
_cell.length_b   1.000
_cell.length_c   1.000
_cell.angle_alpha   90.00
_cell.angle_beta   90.00
_cell.angle_gamma   90.00
#
_symmetry.space_group_name_H-M   'P 1'
#
loop_
_entity.id
_entity.type
_entity.pdbx_description
1 polymer ?
#
loop_
_entity_poly.entity_id
_entity_poly.type
_entity_poly.pdbx_seq_one_letter_code
_entity_poly.pdbx_strand_id
1 'polypeptide(L)'
;MASKDDRQELQRRFSGLTSQQRRAVVKAVNRGRAVETRKHAPLAVHVANRQMRFWKWSWVIGPAVGLLQIGQLGPAAAVLNALLATALLGSMSAFFYLRAQRSARANLELMGGKRPGPGFDSPGPRRFGGRGDRGEAKSKGGTGGGDAATDRAQGSKRRWWGGRDTRPTTSSPSGSAGHLPSRPGRPRDTTAQGDSDTPGTTPPQRSQPGLPPDRRPYQPRGKKRRGR
;
A
#
# COMPACT_ATOMS: atom_id res chain seq x y z
N MET A 1 15.39 14.98 9.65
CA MET A 1 14.47 14.43 8.63
C MET A 1 15.31 13.58 7.67
N ALA A 2 14.83 12.43 7.20
CA ALA A 2 15.54 11.66 6.16
C ALA A 2 15.68 12.51 4.89
N SER A 3 16.86 12.44 4.26
CA SER A 3 17.19 13.14 3.02
C SER A 3 16.21 12.76 1.90
N LYS A 4 16.11 13.60 0.86
CA LYS A 4 15.35 13.24 -0.35
C LYS A 4 15.91 11.96 -0.97
N ASP A 5 17.23 11.78 -0.93
CA ASP A 5 17.91 10.62 -1.49
C ASP A 5 17.55 9.34 -0.74
N ASP A 6 17.49 9.39 0.59
CA ASP A 6 17.08 8.27 1.44
C ASP A 6 15.68 7.76 1.08
N ARG A 7 14.76 8.69 0.78
CA ARG A 7 13.38 8.33 0.40
C ARG A 7 13.35 7.67 -0.97
N GLN A 8 14.14 8.17 -1.92
CA GLN A 8 14.23 7.57 -3.25
C GLN A 8 14.85 6.17 -3.17
N GLU A 9 15.89 5.99 -2.36
CA GLU A 9 16.54 4.70 -2.16
C GLU A 9 15.60 3.68 -1.52
N LEU A 10 14.88 4.05 -0.46
CA LEU A 10 13.85 3.20 0.14
C LEU A 10 12.72 2.86 -0.84
N GLN A 11 12.34 3.81 -1.69
CA GLN A 11 11.34 3.58 -2.73
C GLN A 11 11.84 2.63 -3.81
N ARG A 12 13.10 2.76 -4.25
CA ARG A 12 13.75 1.83 -5.20
C ARG A 12 13.78 0.42 -4.62
N ARG A 13 14.22 0.26 -3.38
CA ARG A 13 14.21 -1.04 -2.66
C ARG A 13 12.81 -1.64 -2.57
N PHE A 14 11.82 -0.83 -2.21
CA PHE A 14 10.43 -1.30 -2.16
C PHE A 14 9.90 -1.73 -3.53
N SER A 15 10.27 -1.01 -4.60
CA SER A 15 9.91 -1.39 -5.97
C SER A 15 10.63 -2.65 -6.47
N GLY A 16 11.83 -2.92 -5.96
CA GLY A 16 12.60 -4.14 -6.25
C GLY A 16 12.09 -5.39 -5.53
N LEU A 17 11.25 -5.26 -4.48
CA LEU A 17 10.64 -6.41 -3.82
C LEU A 17 9.66 -7.15 -4.75
N THR A 18 9.54 -8.46 -4.55
CA THR A 18 8.52 -9.25 -5.23
C THR A 18 7.11 -8.78 -4.84
N SER A 19 6.12 -9.00 -5.71
CA SER A 19 4.74 -8.61 -5.43
C SER A 19 4.17 -9.28 -4.16
N GLN A 20 4.62 -10.50 -3.83
CA GLN A 20 4.23 -11.19 -2.59
C GLN A 20 4.86 -10.54 -1.36
N GLN A 21 6.15 -10.20 -1.40
CA GLN A 21 6.83 -9.50 -0.31
C GLN A 21 6.21 -8.12 -0.05
N ARG A 22 5.91 -7.35 -1.11
CA ARG A 22 5.21 -6.05 -0.96
C ARG A 22 3.87 -6.20 -0.26
N ARG A 23 3.06 -7.18 -0.67
CA ARG A 23 1.76 -7.46 -0.03
C ARG A 23 1.94 -7.88 1.43
N ALA A 24 2.95 -8.69 1.75
CA ALA A 24 3.25 -9.09 3.12
C ALA A 24 3.62 -7.89 4.00
N VAL A 25 4.50 -7.00 3.52
CA VAL A 25 4.85 -5.75 4.22
C VAL A 25 3.64 -4.86 4.43
N VAL A 26 2.84 -4.61 3.38
CA VAL A 26 1.63 -3.79 3.48
C VAL A 26 0.60 -4.43 4.41
N LYS A 27 0.44 -5.76 4.38
CA LYS A 27 -0.46 -6.50 5.27
C LYS A 27 -0.02 -6.42 6.73
N ALA A 28 1.29 -6.50 7.01
CA ALA A 28 1.83 -6.35 8.36
C ALA A 28 1.61 -4.91 8.89
N VAL A 29 1.93 -3.90 8.08
CA VAL A 29 1.69 -2.48 8.41
C VAL A 29 0.21 -2.23 8.62
N ASN A 30 -0.62 -2.69 7.68
CA ASN A 30 -2.06 -2.61 7.81
C ASN A 30 -2.56 -3.40 9.01
N ARG A 31 -1.88 -4.41 9.56
CA ARG A 31 -2.32 -5.10 10.79
C ARG A 31 -1.81 -4.46 12.08
N GLY A 32 -1.00 -3.41 12.00
CA GLY A 32 -0.36 -2.83 13.18
C GLY A 32 0.73 -3.71 13.78
N ARG A 33 1.25 -4.71 13.03
CA ARG A 33 2.23 -5.69 13.51
C ARG A 33 3.61 -5.45 12.90
N ALA A 34 4.62 -6.04 13.53
CA ALA A 34 5.96 -6.09 12.99
C ALA A 34 6.04 -7.06 11.80
N VAL A 35 6.93 -6.79 10.83
CA VAL A 35 7.17 -7.71 9.72
C VAL A 35 7.98 -8.90 10.19
N GLU A 36 7.67 -10.10 9.70
CA GLU A 36 8.35 -11.35 10.08
C GLU A 36 9.86 -11.29 9.80
N THR A 37 10.27 -10.62 8.72
CA THR A 37 11.68 -10.51 8.32
C THR A 37 12.25 -9.16 8.73
N ARG A 38 13.29 -9.17 9.59
CA ARG A 38 14.00 -7.95 10.03
C ARG A 38 14.50 -7.09 8.87
N LYS A 39 14.93 -7.72 7.77
CA LYS A 39 15.37 -7.04 6.52
C LYS A 39 14.29 -6.16 5.89
N HIS A 40 13.00 -6.43 6.14
CA HIS A 40 11.88 -5.65 5.58
C HIS A 40 11.32 -4.61 6.57
N ALA A 41 11.77 -4.61 7.82
CA ALA A 41 11.38 -3.63 8.84
C ALA A 41 11.58 -2.15 8.42
N PRO A 42 12.71 -1.73 7.81
CA PRO A 42 12.88 -0.32 7.42
C PRO A 42 11.88 0.10 6.33
N LEU A 43 11.53 -0.82 5.42
CA LEU A 43 10.53 -0.60 4.38
C LEU A 43 9.12 -0.47 4.99
N ALA A 44 8.80 -1.27 6.00
CA ALA A 44 7.53 -1.17 6.72
C ALA A 44 7.38 0.17 7.45
N VAL A 45 8.44 0.63 8.13
CA VAL A 45 8.46 1.95 8.79
C VAL A 45 8.27 3.06 7.76
N HIS A 46 8.90 2.96 6.58
CA HIS A 46 8.71 3.93 5.50
C HIS A 46 7.25 3.98 5.03
N VAL A 47 6.61 2.83 4.79
CA VAL A 47 5.20 2.75 4.39
C VAL A 47 4.28 3.30 5.48
N ALA A 48 4.51 2.95 6.74
CA ALA A 48 3.74 3.44 7.89
C ALA A 48 3.83 4.97 8.02
N ASN A 49 5.04 5.55 7.92
CA ASN A 49 5.23 7.00 7.94
C ASN A 49 4.50 7.72 6.79
N ARG A 50 4.41 7.09 5.62
CA ARG A 50 3.65 7.62 4.48
C ARG A 50 2.15 7.57 4.74
N GLN A 51 1.64 6.47 5.30
CA GLN A 51 0.25 6.37 5.72
C GLN A 51 -0.08 7.42 6.79
N MET A 52 0.77 7.59 7.81
CA MET A 52 0.59 8.62 8.84
C MET A 52 0.51 10.02 8.25
N ARG A 53 1.36 10.35 7.26
CA ARG A 53 1.30 11.64 6.56
C ARG A 53 0.00 11.82 5.79
N PHE A 54 -0.43 10.81 5.04
CA PHE A 54 -1.68 10.88 4.29
C PHE A 54 -2.87 11.12 5.22
N TRP A 55 -2.99 10.32 6.28
CA TRP A 55 -4.06 10.46 7.27
C TRP A 55 -3.98 11.78 8.04
N LYS A 56 -2.77 12.27 8.35
CA LYS A 56 -2.58 13.60 8.95
C LYS A 56 -3.16 14.72 8.09
N TRP A 57 -3.24 14.59 6.78
CA TRP A 57 -3.81 15.60 5.89
C TRP A 57 -5.25 15.29 5.45
N SER A 58 -5.77 14.08 5.70
CA SER A 58 -7.07 13.68 5.18
C SER A 58 -8.23 14.48 5.77
N TRP A 59 -8.12 14.96 7.02
CA TRP A 59 -9.20 15.75 7.65
C TRP A 59 -9.48 17.09 6.94
N VAL A 60 -8.53 17.62 6.17
CA VAL A 60 -8.71 18.86 5.37
C VAL A 60 -9.69 18.66 4.21
N ILE A 61 -9.92 17.41 3.80
CA ILE A 61 -10.85 17.10 2.70
C ILE A 61 -12.30 17.43 3.10
N GLY A 62 -12.69 17.24 4.36
CA GLY A 62 -14.05 17.50 4.85
C GLY A 62 -14.49 18.95 4.62
N PRO A 63 -13.75 19.95 5.15
CA PRO A 63 -14.05 21.36 4.90
C PRO A 63 -14.02 21.74 3.41
N ALA A 64 -13.06 21.19 2.64
CA ALA A 64 -12.97 21.46 1.21
C ALA A 64 -14.21 20.99 0.44
N VAL A 65 -14.76 19.81 0.78
CA VAL A 65 -16.02 19.30 0.19
C VAL A 65 -17.21 20.15 0.62
N GLY A 66 -17.24 20.58 1.89
CA GLY A 66 -18.29 21.47 2.40
C GLY A 66 -18.38 22.80 1.65
N LEU A 67 -17.23 23.44 1.38
CA LEU A 67 -17.17 24.69 0.61
C LEU A 67 -17.72 24.53 -0.81
N LEU A 68 -17.47 23.39 -1.45
CA LEU A 68 -18.00 23.09 -2.79
C LEU A 68 -19.53 22.92 -2.82
N GLN A 69 -20.15 22.57 -1.69
CA GLN A 69 -21.59 22.31 -1.58
C GLN A 69 -22.43 23.54 -1.26
N ILE A 70 -21.82 24.68 -0.90
CA ILE A 70 -22.54 25.91 -0.51
C ILE A 70 -23.52 26.38 -1.59
N GLY A 71 -23.15 26.22 -2.87
CA GLY A 71 -24.00 26.63 -4.00
C GLY A 71 -25.17 25.71 -4.31
N GLN A 72 -25.23 24.49 -3.75
CA GLN A 72 -26.23 23.47 -4.12
C GLN A 72 -27.27 23.20 -3.01
N LEU A 73 -26.83 23.16 -1.75
CA LEU A 73 -27.67 22.71 -0.62
C LEU A 73 -28.06 23.85 0.33
N GLY A 74 -27.56 25.07 0.09
CA GLY A 74 -27.67 26.20 1.00
C GLY A 74 -26.63 26.17 2.12
N PRO A 75 -26.33 27.33 2.74
CA PRO A 75 -25.20 27.48 3.65
C PRO A 75 -25.34 26.65 4.93
N ALA A 76 -26.53 26.58 5.52
CA ALA A 76 -26.76 25.81 6.75
C ALA A 76 -26.54 24.30 6.56
N ALA A 77 -27.10 23.72 5.49
CA ALA A 77 -26.94 22.30 5.18
C ALA A 77 -25.49 21.97 4.78
N ALA A 78 -24.83 22.86 4.01
CA ALA A 78 -23.43 22.69 3.64
C ALA A 78 -22.50 22.66 4.86
N VAL A 79 -22.71 23.55 5.84
CA VAL A 79 -21.95 23.57 7.09
C VAL A 79 -22.19 22.29 7.90
N LEU A 80 -23.45 21.84 8.04
CA LEU A 80 -23.76 20.63 8.79
C LEU A 80 -23.11 19.38 8.16
N ASN A 81 -23.20 19.24 6.83
CA ASN A 81 -22.55 18.14 6.11
C ASN A 81 -21.03 18.21 6.21
N ALA A 82 -20.44 19.41 6.13
CA ALA A 82 -19.01 19.61 6.30
C ALA A 82 -18.53 19.15 7.68
N LEU A 83 -19.26 19.51 8.74
CA LEU A 83 -18.95 19.10 10.11
C LEU A 83 -19.06 17.58 10.27
N LEU A 84 -20.16 16.97 9.79
CA LEU A 84 -20.36 15.52 9.87
C LEU A 84 -19.28 14.75 9.10
N ALA A 85 -18.98 15.16 7.87
CA ALA A 85 -17.93 14.56 7.05
C ALA A 85 -16.54 14.71 7.71
N THR A 86 -16.25 15.89 8.28
CA THR A 86 -14.99 16.15 8.99
C THR A 86 -14.87 15.29 10.25
N ALA A 87 -15.95 15.13 11.02
CA ALA A 87 -15.97 14.29 12.21
C ALA A 87 -15.74 12.80 11.86
N LEU A 88 -16.44 12.29 10.85
CA LEU A 88 -16.27 10.91 10.39
C LEU A 88 -14.87 10.66 9.82
N LEU A 89 -14.39 11.55 8.94
CA LEU A 89 -13.07 11.41 8.35
C LEU A 89 -11.94 11.63 9.36
N GLY A 90 -12.15 12.52 10.33
CA GLY A 90 -11.26 12.79 11.46
C GLY A 90 -11.13 11.58 12.38
N SER A 91 -12.25 10.94 12.75
CA SER A 91 -12.24 9.72 13.57
C SER A 91 -11.54 8.55 12.86
N MET A 92 -11.84 8.33 11.57
CA MET A 92 -11.12 7.34 10.77
C MET A 92 -9.63 7.65 10.67
N SER A 93 -9.28 8.91 10.42
CA SER A 93 -7.88 9.35 10.34
C SER A 93 -7.12 9.08 11.63
N ALA A 94 -7.71 9.42 12.79
CA ALA A 94 -7.12 9.15 14.10
C ALA A 94 -6.89 7.64 14.32
N PHE A 95 -7.88 6.81 13.98
CA PHE A 95 -7.75 5.35 14.09
C PHE A 95 -6.61 4.80 13.23
N PHE A 96 -6.53 5.18 11.95
CA PHE A 96 -5.48 4.72 11.05
C PHE A 96 -4.12 5.30 11.39
N TYR A 97 -4.06 6.53 11.91
CA TYR A 97 -2.82 7.16 12.38
C TYR A 97 -2.24 6.39 13.57
N LEU A 98 -3.04 6.10 14.59
CA LEU A 98 -2.63 5.32 15.77
C LEU A 98 -2.20 3.90 15.35
N ARG A 99 -2.92 3.28 14.43
CA ARG A 99 -2.59 1.95 13.89
C ARG A 99 -1.25 1.93 13.15
N ALA A 100 -1.00 2.91 12.29
CA ALA A 100 0.28 3.05 11.59
C ALA A 100 1.43 3.33 12.57
N GLN A 101 1.18 4.15 13.60
CA GLN A 101 2.14 4.43 14.67
C GLN A 101 2.53 3.16 15.45
N ARG A 102 1.56 2.30 15.79
CA ARG A 102 1.81 1.01 16.44
C ARG A 102 2.69 0.10 15.57
N SER A 103 2.40 -0.01 14.27
CA SER A 103 3.26 -0.79 13.36
C SER A 103 4.68 -0.21 13.27
N ALA A 104 4.81 1.12 13.18
CA ALA A 104 6.12 1.76 13.11
C ALA A 104 6.95 1.45 14.36
N ARG A 105 6.35 1.52 15.56
CA ARG A 105 7.01 1.16 16.82
C ARG A 105 7.44 -0.31 16.86
N ALA A 106 6.54 -1.24 16.54
CA ALA A 106 6.85 -2.67 16.55
C ALA A 106 7.98 -3.05 15.56
N ASN A 107 8.05 -2.37 14.41
CA ASN A 107 9.15 -2.59 13.45
C ASN A 107 10.46 -1.91 13.88
N LEU A 108 10.40 -0.77 14.57
CA LEU A 108 11.58 -0.14 15.18
C LEU A 108 12.16 -1.02 16.28
N GLU A 109 11.32 -1.65 17.10
CA GLU A 109 11.73 -2.61 18.12
C GLU A 109 12.46 -3.81 17.52
N LEU A 110 11.97 -4.39 16.42
CA LEU A 110 12.68 -5.44 15.68
C LEU A 110 14.05 -5.00 15.13
N MET A 111 14.23 -3.71 14.84
CA MET A 111 15.52 -3.17 14.41
C MET A 111 16.47 -2.88 15.59
N GLY A 112 16.03 -3.09 16.83
CA GLY A 112 16.77 -2.77 18.05
C GLY A 112 16.65 -1.29 18.44
N GLY A 113 15.50 -0.66 18.16
CA GLY A 113 15.21 0.75 18.48
C GLY A 113 15.98 1.77 17.62
N LYS A 114 16.96 1.33 16.83
CA LYS A 114 17.70 2.20 15.92
C LYS A 114 16.77 2.68 14.81
N ARG A 115 16.62 4.00 14.70
CA ARG A 115 15.92 4.62 13.57
C ARG A 115 16.61 4.16 12.28
N PRO A 116 15.85 3.85 11.21
CA PRO A 116 16.44 3.49 9.94
C PRO A 116 17.18 4.71 9.39
N GLY A 117 18.50 4.74 9.63
CA GLY A 117 19.41 5.70 9.01
C GLY A 117 19.81 5.22 7.62
N PRO A 118 20.21 6.13 6.72
CA PRO A 118 20.78 5.77 5.43
C PRO A 118 22.07 4.98 5.68
N GLY A 119 22.07 3.68 5.38
CA GLY A 119 23.21 2.80 5.60
C GLY A 119 22.96 1.58 6.49
N PHE A 120 21.73 1.37 6.99
CA PHE A 120 21.41 0.19 7.82
C PHE A 120 21.71 -1.16 7.13
N ASP A 121 21.67 -1.20 5.80
CA ASP A 121 21.99 -2.38 4.99
C ASP A 121 23.23 -2.21 4.10
N SER A 122 24.01 -1.14 4.27
CA SER A 122 25.38 -1.22 3.73
C SER A 122 26.01 -2.39 4.48
N PRO A 123 26.40 -3.49 3.81
CA PRO A 123 27.15 -4.54 4.49
C PRO A 123 28.31 -3.78 5.12
N GLY A 124 28.30 -3.67 6.45
CA GLY A 124 29.34 -2.94 7.15
C GLY A 124 30.65 -3.45 6.57
N PRO A 125 31.60 -2.57 6.18
CA PRO A 125 32.90 -3.05 5.75
C PRO A 125 33.30 -4.06 6.79
N ARG A 126 33.51 -5.32 6.36
CA ARG A 126 33.93 -6.38 7.27
C ARG A 126 35.02 -5.73 8.10
N ARG A 127 34.80 -5.60 9.41
CA ARG A 127 35.84 -5.17 10.35
C ARG A 127 36.86 -6.30 10.35
N PHE A 128 37.61 -6.40 9.26
CA PHE A 128 38.91 -7.00 9.22
C PHE A 128 39.77 -6.15 10.16
N GLY A 129 40.55 -6.84 10.99
CA GLY A 129 41.24 -6.28 12.14
C GLY A 129 41.93 -4.94 11.88
N GLY A 130 41.83 -4.07 12.87
CA GLY A 130 42.52 -2.79 12.93
C GLY A 130 42.80 -2.42 14.37
N ARG A 131 43.54 -3.30 15.06
CA ARG A 131 44.36 -2.93 16.21
C ARG A 131 45.51 -2.12 15.62
N GLY A 132 45.55 -0.81 15.88
CA GLY A 132 46.54 0.07 15.29
C GLY A 132 46.29 1.53 15.66
N ASP A 133 46.83 1.91 16.81
CA ASP A 133 47.58 3.14 17.04
C ASP A 133 46.92 4.51 16.80
N ARG A 134 46.58 5.13 17.92
CA ARG A 134 47.16 6.40 18.41
C ARG A 134 48.07 7.12 17.40
N GLY A 135 47.59 8.22 16.83
CA GLY A 135 48.37 9.10 15.94
C GLY A 135 47.71 10.46 15.80
N GLU A 136 48.02 11.33 16.74
CA GLU A 136 47.74 12.75 16.77
C GLU A 136 48.39 13.46 15.58
N ALA A 137 47.62 14.20 14.76
CA ALA A 137 48.17 15.26 13.92
C ALA A 137 47.09 16.28 13.53
N LYS A 138 47.25 17.49 14.08
CA LYS A 138 46.67 18.75 13.59
C LYS A 138 46.97 18.92 12.10
N SER A 139 45.96 19.26 11.30
CA SER A 139 46.19 20.01 10.06
C SER A 139 45.10 21.08 9.91
N LYS A 140 45.57 22.32 10.00
CA LYS A 140 44.87 23.56 9.66
C LYS A 140 44.92 23.76 8.14
N GLY A 141 43.84 24.32 7.59
CA GLY A 141 43.91 25.19 6.42
C GLY A 141 43.34 24.58 5.13
N GLY A 142 42.45 25.33 4.47
CA GLY A 142 42.01 24.98 3.12
C GLY A 142 40.67 25.57 2.71
N THR A 143 40.53 26.89 2.75
CA THR A 143 39.49 27.65 2.06
C THR A 143 39.71 27.63 0.54
N GLY A 144 38.66 27.28 -0.20
CA GLY A 144 38.50 27.46 -1.65
C GLY A 144 37.17 26.81 -2.04
N GLY A 145 36.10 27.52 -2.43
CA GLY A 145 36.07 28.61 -3.41
C GLY A 145 35.89 27.97 -4.79
N GLY A 146 34.64 27.83 -5.25
CA GLY A 146 34.33 27.17 -6.53
C GLY A 146 32.83 27.10 -6.80
N ASP A 147 32.34 28.13 -7.47
CA ASP A 147 30.98 28.38 -7.88
C ASP A 147 30.42 27.39 -8.92
N ALA A 148 29.08 27.35 -8.95
CA ALA A 148 28.23 27.25 -10.14
C ALA A 148 28.37 26.05 -11.11
N ALA A 149 27.38 25.17 -11.08
CA ALA A 149 26.63 24.81 -12.29
C ALA A 149 25.32 24.10 -11.91
N THR A 150 24.28 24.92 -11.78
CA THR A 150 22.88 24.56 -11.91
C THR A 150 22.60 23.89 -13.25
N ASP A 151 22.23 22.61 -13.27
CA ASP A 151 21.35 22.12 -14.33
C ASP A 151 20.70 20.77 -13.98
N ARG A 152 19.47 20.60 -14.48
CA ARG A 152 18.53 19.46 -14.29
C ARG A 152 17.72 19.42 -13.01
N ALA A 153 16.74 20.33 -12.95
CA ALA A 153 15.47 20.05 -12.30
C ALA A 153 14.30 20.23 -13.28
N GLN A 154 14.27 19.48 -14.38
CA GLN A 154 13.02 19.31 -15.14
C GLN A 154 12.12 18.30 -14.42
N GLY A 155 11.08 18.86 -13.81
CA GLY A 155 10.10 18.16 -13.01
C GLY A 155 9.29 17.14 -13.81
N SER A 156 9.61 15.87 -13.61
CA SER A 156 8.65 14.79 -13.83
C SER A 156 7.62 14.83 -12.69
N LYS A 157 6.55 15.59 -12.88
CA LYS A 157 5.29 15.48 -12.12
C LYS A 157 4.64 14.12 -12.42
N ARG A 158 5.24 13.03 -11.94
CA ARG A 158 4.57 11.72 -11.94
C ARG A 158 3.59 11.69 -10.78
N ARG A 159 2.37 12.12 -11.10
CA ARG A 159 1.12 11.88 -10.39
C ARG A 159 0.99 10.37 -10.18
N TRP A 160 1.43 9.90 -9.01
CA TRP A 160 1.51 8.49 -8.69
C TRP A 160 0.66 8.21 -7.48
N TRP A 161 -0.65 8.03 -7.70
CA TRP A 161 -1.60 7.13 -7.01
C TRP A 161 -2.93 7.22 -7.79
N GLY A 162 -3.36 6.13 -8.44
CA GLY A 162 -4.76 5.96 -8.89
C GLY A 162 -5.05 5.90 -10.40
N GLY A 163 -4.08 6.11 -11.28
CA GLY A 163 -4.27 5.92 -12.73
C GLY A 163 -4.11 4.45 -13.13
N ARG A 164 -5.18 3.68 -12.96
CA ARG A 164 -5.36 2.43 -13.71
C ARG A 164 -5.35 2.81 -15.19
N ASP A 165 -4.42 2.28 -15.98
CA ASP A 165 -4.52 2.29 -17.44
C ASP A 165 -5.71 1.39 -17.85
N THR A 166 -6.92 1.90 -17.67
CA THR A 166 -8.09 1.50 -18.45
C THR A 166 -8.23 2.54 -19.55
N ARG A 167 -7.38 2.44 -20.58
CA ARG A 167 -7.73 3.01 -21.88
C ARG A 167 -8.85 2.13 -22.45
N PRO A 168 -10.06 2.65 -22.72
CA PRO A 168 -10.93 2.01 -23.69
C PRO A 168 -10.30 2.25 -25.07
N THR A 169 -9.79 1.19 -25.69
CA THR A 169 -9.54 1.20 -27.13
C THR A 169 -10.89 1.09 -27.82
N THR A 170 -11.47 2.23 -28.19
CA THR A 170 -12.67 2.29 -29.03
C THR A 170 -12.43 3.27 -30.17
N SER A 171 -12.06 2.71 -31.33
CA SER A 171 -12.50 3.07 -32.71
C SER A 171 -11.44 2.59 -33.72
N SER A 172 -11.71 1.99 -34.88
CA SER A 172 -12.89 1.35 -35.49
C SER A 172 -12.34 0.43 -36.63
N PRO A 173 -13.10 0.04 -37.69
CA PRO A 173 -13.43 -1.35 -37.97
C PRO A 173 -12.76 -1.89 -39.25
N SER A 174 -12.57 -3.19 -39.38
CA SER A 174 -12.52 -3.84 -40.70
C SER A 174 -12.70 -5.35 -40.58
N GLY A 175 -13.69 -5.85 -41.30
CA GLY A 175 -13.97 -7.22 -41.73
C GLY A 175 -13.36 -8.41 -40.99
N SER A 176 -14.22 -9.32 -40.52
CA SER A 176 -14.63 -10.44 -41.38
C SER A 176 -15.53 -11.40 -40.62
N ALA A 177 -16.46 -11.97 -41.37
CA ALA A 177 -17.46 -12.93 -40.97
C ALA A 177 -16.87 -14.14 -40.22
N GLY A 178 -17.63 -14.64 -39.25
CA GLY A 178 -17.29 -15.86 -38.53
C GLY A 178 -18.42 -16.26 -37.58
N HIS A 179 -19.49 -16.81 -38.15
CA HIS A 179 -20.52 -17.58 -37.45
C HIS A 179 -19.92 -18.56 -36.45
N LEU A 180 -20.42 -18.63 -35.21
CA LEU A 180 -20.62 -19.89 -34.46
C LEU A 180 -21.57 -19.66 -33.24
N PRO A 181 -22.26 -20.72 -32.78
CA PRO A 181 -23.66 -20.65 -32.34
C PRO A 181 -23.90 -20.36 -30.85
N SER A 182 -25.14 -19.92 -30.62
CA SER A 182 -25.85 -19.73 -29.36
C SER A 182 -25.57 -20.78 -28.30
N ARG A 183 -25.23 -20.33 -27.09
CA ARG A 183 -25.15 -21.15 -25.89
C ARG A 183 -26.55 -21.26 -25.26
N PRO A 184 -27.12 -22.46 -25.06
CA PRO A 184 -28.45 -22.63 -24.51
C PRO A 184 -28.50 -22.24 -23.03
N GLY A 185 -29.66 -21.68 -22.66
CA GLY A 185 -29.97 -21.14 -21.35
C GLY A 185 -29.92 -22.17 -20.23
N ARG A 186 -29.59 -21.68 -19.03
CA ARG A 186 -29.66 -22.45 -17.79
C ARG A 186 -31.02 -22.15 -17.15
N PRO A 187 -31.86 -23.17 -16.86
CA PRO A 187 -33.15 -22.96 -16.22
C PRO A 187 -32.98 -22.43 -14.80
N ARG A 188 -33.90 -21.53 -14.45
CA ARG A 188 -34.03 -20.79 -13.21
C ARG A 188 -35.08 -21.53 -12.37
N ASP A 189 -34.63 -22.39 -11.48
CA ASP A 189 -35.55 -23.03 -10.53
C ASP A 189 -35.95 -22.00 -9.47
N THR A 190 -37.24 -21.67 -9.52
CA THR A 190 -37.94 -20.75 -8.64
C THR A 190 -39.07 -21.57 -8.01
N THR A 191 -38.84 -22.04 -6.79
CA THR A 191 -39.80 -22.72 -5.92
C THR A 191 -39.18 -22.70 -4.52
N ALA A 192 -39.89 -22.50 -3.42
CA ALA A 192 -41.28 -22.15 -3.21
C ALA A 192 -41.39 -21.40 -1.88
N GLN A 193 -42.37 -20.52 -1.86
CA GLN A 193 -43.02 -19.93 -0.69
C GLN A 193 -43.76 -21.02 0.10
N GLY A 194 -43.62 -21.01 1.41
CA GLY A 194 -44.32 -21.93 2.32
C GLY A 194 -44.24 -21.42 3.76
N ASP A 195 -45.29 -20.72 4.17
CA ASP A 195 -45.58 -20.38 5.56
C ASP A 195 -46.02 -21.64 6.32
N SER A 196 -45.46 -21.89 7.50
CA SER A 196 -46.05 -22.74 8.54
C SER A 196 -45.43 -22.41 9.89
N ASP A 197 -46.25 -21.84 10.77
CA ASP A 197 -45.96 -21.68 12.20
C ASP A 197 -45.77 -23.05 12.88
N THR A 198 -44.69 -23.23 13.63
CA THR A 198 -44.62 -24.25 14.69
C THR A 198 -43.61 -23.83 15.77
N PRO A 199 -44.00 -23.73 17.05
CA PRO A 199 -43.07 -23.51 18.14
C PRO A 199 -42.51 -24.86 18.60
N GLY A 200 -41.22 -25.08 18.40
CA GLY A 200 -40.57 -26.35 18.73
C GLY A 200 -39.08 -26.17 18.90
N THR A 201 -38.66 -26.04 20.16
CA THR A 201 -37.30 -25.92 20.64
C THR A 201 -36.41 -27.08 20.13
N THR A 202 -35.45 -26.78 19.25
CA THR A 202 -34.27 -27.61 19.04
C THR A 202 -33.11 -26.71 18.60
N PRO A 203 -31.99 -26.64 19.32
CA PRO A 203 -30.86 -25.81 18.90
C PRO A 203 -30.28 -26.35 17.59
N PRO A 204 -29.99 -25.48 16.59
CA PRO A 204 -29.38 -25.94 15.36
C PRO A 204 -27.97 -26.45 15.66
N GLN A 205 -27.80 -27.74 15.43
CA GLN A 205 -26.53 -28.45 15.43
C GLN A 205 -25.59 -27.72 14.45
N ARG A 206 -24.61 -27.00 14.99
CA ARG A 206 -23.63 -26.22 14.24
C ARG A 206 -22.81 -27.17 13.37
N SER A 207 -23.21 -27.31 12.11
CA SER A 207 -22.47 -28.06 11.10
C SER A 207 -21.04 -27.56 11.08
N GLN A 208 -20.10 -28.47 11.35
CA GLN A 208 -18.69 -28.14 11.30
C GLN A 208 -18.33 -27.60 9.90
N PRO A 209 -17.50 -26.55 9.78
CA PRO A 209 -17.01 -26.09 8.49
C PRO A 209 -16.28 -27.25 7.80
N GLY A 210 -16.87 -27.77 6.73
CA GLY A 210 -16.25 -28.80 5.90
C GLY A 210 -14.83 -28.39 5.52
N LEU A 211 -13.88 -29.29 5.77
CA LEU A 211 -12.50 -29.16 5.34
C LEU A 211 -12.48 -28.79 3.84
N PRO A 212 -11.66 -27.82 3.41
CA PRO A 212 -11.57 -27.46 2.01
C PRO A 212 -11.16 -28.70 1.20
N PRO A 213 -11.83 -28.97 0.07
CA PRO A 213 -11.56 -30.16 -0.73
C PRO A 213 -10.08 -30.20 -1.14
N ASP A 214 -9.50 -31.41 -1.12
CA ASP A 214 -8.12 -31.67 -1.47
C ASP A 214 -7.72 -30.92 -2.74
N ARG A 215 -6.68 -30.09 -2.60
CA ARG A 215 -6.12 -29.33 -3.70
C ARG A 215 -5.58 -30.31 -4.73
N ARG A 216 -6.32 -30.47 -5.83
CA ARG A 216 -5.87 -31.23 -6.99
C ARG A 216 -4.45 -30.80 -7.39
N PRO A 217 -3.54 -31.75 -7.68
CA PRO A 217 -2.16 -31.44 -8.03
C PRO A 217 -2.13 -30.53 -9.26
N TYR A 218 -1.33 -29.47 -9.15
CA TYR A 218 -1.14 -28.47 -10.20
C TYR A 218 -0.55 -29.12 -11.46
N GLN A 219 -1.33 -29.20 -12.55
CA GLN A 219 -0.80 -29.59 -13.85
C GLN A 219 -0.19 -28.36 -14.55
N PRO A 220 1.11 -28.38 -14.89
CA PRO A 220 1.75 -27.29 -15.61
C PRO A 220 1.14 -27.18 -17.02
N ARG A 221 0.54 -26.02 -17.31
CA ARG A 221 -0.06 -25.71 -18.60
C ARG A 221 1.03 -25.73 -19.70
N GLY A 222 0.97 -26.72 -20.57
CA GLY A 222 1.95 -26.94 -21.65
C GLY A 222 2.20 -25.69 -22.50
N LYS A 223 3.47 -25.31 -22.63
CA LYS A 223 3.93 -24.26 -23.54
C LYS A 223 3.68 -24.72 -24.99
N LYS A 224 2.76 -24.04 -25.69
CA LYS A 224 2.63 -24.17 -27.14
C LYS A 224 3.94 -23.67 -27.78
N ARG A 225 4.72 -24.60 -28.36
CA ARG A 225 5.80 -24.27 -29.30
C ARG A 225 5.15 -23.58 -30.51
N ARG A 226 5.55 -22.32 -30.78
CA ARG A 226 5.31 -21.71 -32.09
C ARG A 226 6.30 -22.33 -33.06
N GLY A 227 5.80 -22.96 -34.12
CA GLY A 227 6.60 -23.46 -35.24
C GLY A 227 7.31 -22.31 -35.94
N ARG A 228 8.50 -22.62 -36.47
CA ARG A 228 9.26 -21.80 -37.42
C ARG A 228 8.63 -21.89 -38.79
#